data_AF-A0A1D7XHT2-F1
#
_entry.id   AF-A0A1D7XHT2-F1
#
_cell.length_a   1.000
_cell.length_b   1.000
_cell.length_c   1.000
_cell.angle_alpha   90.00
_cell.angle_beta   90.00
_cell.angle_gamma   90.00
#
_symmetry.space_group_name_H-M   'P 1'
#
loop_
_entity.id
_entity.type
_entity.pdbx_description
1 polymer ?
#
loop_
_entity_poly.entity_id
_entity_poly.type
_entity_poly.pdbx_seq_one_letter_code
_entity_poly.pdbx_strand_id
1 'polypeptide(L)'
;MDIFNDYKEINLEIINSIKEDKEDISLLEKREEIIKKIFSLKLEKSEIKKIYKEKGLDILDKELEDVLKEKMLSVKEEIKQISKQKQANLGYVNANRSGNFFSTKI
;
A
#
# COMPACT_ATOMS: atom_id res chain seq x y z
N MET A 1 17.05 21.35 -10.51
CA MET A 1 16.35 20.05 -10.68
C MET A 1 15.02 20.34 -11.36
N ASP A 2 14.61 19.46 -12.28
CA ASP A 2 13.33 19.56 -12.99
C ASP A 2 12.24 18.95 -12.11
N ILE A 3 11.24 19.74 -11.70
CA ILE A 3 10.19 19.31 -10.76
C ILE A 3 9.40 18.08 -11.24
N PHE A 4 9.34 17.85 -12.56
CA PHE A 4 8.73 16.64 -13.11
C PHE A 4 9.65 15.41 -13.00
N ASN A 5 10.97 15.60 -12.96
CA ASN A 5 11.90 14.54 -12.62
C ASN A 5 11.84 14.22 -11.12
N ASP A 6 11.73 15.23 -10.26
CA ASP A 6 11.52 15.01 -8.82
C ASP A 6 10.22 14.20 -8.59
N TYR A 7 9.16 14.51 -9.34
CA TYR A 7 7.91 13.72 -9.33
C TYR A 7 8.14 12.28 -9.80
N LYS A 8 8.95 12.07 -10.83
CA LYS A 8 9.29 10.73 -11.31
C LYS A 8 10.05 9.93 -10.25
N GLU A 9 11.06 10.54 -9.66
CA GLU A 9 11.94 9.92 -8.66
C GLU A 9 11.14 9.50 -7.42
N ILE A 10 10.28 10.38 -6.89
CA ILE A 10 9.48 10.03 -5.71
C ILE A 10 8.51 8.88 -5.99
N ASN A 11 7.91 8.80 -7.19
CA ASN A 11 7.04 7.68 -7.55
C ASN A 11 7.83 6.36 -7.64
N LEU A 12 9.04 6.37 -8.20
CA LEU A 12 9.91 5.19 -8.23
C LEU A 12 10.34 4.76 -6.82
N GLU A 13 10.66 5.72 -5.96
CA GLU A 13 11.02 5.47 -4.56
C GLU A 13 9.86 4.81 -3.80
N ILE A 14 8.63 5.32 -3.96
CA ILE A 14 7.43 4.73 -3.35
C ILE A 14 7.20 3.30 -3.87
N ILE A 15 7.29 3.08 -5.19
CA ILE A 15 7.12 1.74 -5.78
C ILE A 15 8.12 0.75 -5.19
N ASN A 16 9.39 1.14 -5.09
CA ASN A 16 10.44 0.27 -4.54
C ASN A 16 10.21 0.02 -3.05
N SER A 17 9.84 1.06 -2.29
CA SER A 17 9.50 0.97 -0.86
C SER A 17 8.36 -0.03 -0.61
N ILE A 18 7.30 -0.03 -1.43
CA ILE A 18 6.21 -1.01 -1.32
C ILE A 18 6.67 -2.41 -1.71
N LYS A 19 7.45 -2.56 -2.79
CA LYS A 19 7.98 -3.87 -3.23
C LYS A 19 8.94 -4.49 -2.22
N GLU A 20 9.60 -3.68 -1.39
CA GLU A 20 10.49 -4.13 -0.30
C GLU A 20 9.79 -4.31 1.05
N ASP A 21 8.46 -4.13 1.12
CA ASP A 21 7.69 -4.14 2.38
C ASP A 21 8.22 -3.14 3.43
N LYS A 22 8.68 -1.97 2.96
CA LYS A 22 9.19 -0.86 3.77
C LYS A 22 8.42 0.42 3.47
N GLU A 23 7.10 0.33 3.46
CA GLU A 23 6.24 1.46 3.11
C GLU A 23 6.50 2.66 4.02
N ASP A 24 6.74 3.83 3.42
CA ASP A 24 6.93 5.09 4.15
C ASP A 24 5.89 6.13 3.72
N ILE A 25 5.00 6.48 4.65
CA ILE A 25 3.95 7.49 4.45
C ILE A 25 4.55 8.85 4.10
N SER A 26 5.75 9.18 4.60
CA SER A 26 6.42 10.45 4.33
C SER A 26 6.70 10.65 2.84
N LEU A 27 6.88 9.56 2.07
CA LEU A 27 7.09 9.63 0.63
C LEU A 27 5.82 10.08 -0.12
N LEU A 28 4.63 9.69 0.36
CA LEU A 28 3.36 10.14 -0.20
C LEU A 28 3.11 11.62 0.09
N GLU A 29 3.49 12.10 1.29
CA GLU A 29 3.42 13.51 1.65
C GLU A 29 4.35 14.36 0.77
N LYS A 30 5.61 13.91 0.57
CA LYS A 30 6.55 14.54 -0.35
C LYS A 30 6.02 14.58 -1.79
N ARG A 31 5.38 13.49 -2.25
CA ARG A 31 4.73 13.45 -3.57
C ARG A 31 3.63 14.50 -3.68
N GLU A 32 2.81 14.70 -2.65
CA GLU A 32 1.78 15.74 -2.63
C GLU A 32 2.39 17.16 -2.71
N GLU A 33 3.48 17.42 -2.00
CA GLU A 33 4.19 18.70 -2.08
C GLU A 33 4.72 18.98 -3.48
N ILE A 34 5.28 17.97 -4.16
CA ILE A 34 5.75 18.09 -5.54
C ILE A 34 4.59 18.40 -6.48
N ILE A 35 3.43 17.74 -6.32
CA ILE A 35 2.22 18.05 -7.10
C ILE A 35 1.80 19.51 -6.91
N LYS A 36 1.77 19.99 -5.66
CA LYS A 36 1.46 21.41 -5.37
C LYS A 36 2.44 22.36 -6.05
N LYS A 37 3.74 22.02 -6.06
CA LYS A 37 4.77 22.80 -6.77
C LYS A 37 4.53 22.80 -8.29
N ILE A 38 4.19 21.66 -8.89
CA ILE A 38 3.85 21.58 -10.32
C ILE A 38 2.66 22.50 -10.66
N PHE A 39 1.61 22.49 -9.85
CA PHE A 39 0.44 23.35 -10.07
C PHE A 39 0.69 24.83 -9.77
N SER A 40 1.74 25.16 -9.01
CA SER A 40 2.17 26.54 -8.79
C SER A 40 3.00 27.13 -9.94
N LEU A 41 3.41 26.29 -10.91
CA LEU A 41 4.09 26.77 -12.11
C LEU A 41 3.14 27.65 -12.93
N LYS A 42 3.67 28.75 -13.48
CA LYS A 42 2.95 29.61 -14.43
C LYS A 42 2.88 28.99 -15.83
N LEU A 43 2.61 27.69 -15.91
CA LEU A 43 2.43 26.93 -17.14
C LEU A 43 0.94 26.70 -17.36
N GLU A 44 0.54 26.64 -18.63
CA GLU A 44 -0.81 26.21 -18.93
C GLU A 44 -0.99 24.72 -18.60
N LYS A 45 -2.22 24.35 -18.25
CA LYS A 45 -2.59 22.94 -17.99
C LYS A 45 -2.30 22.05 -19.20
N SER A 46 -2.41 22.58 -20.41
CA SER A 46 -2.08 21.91 -21.67
C SER A 46 -0.60 21.52 -21.74
N GLU A 47 0.30 22.44 -21.36
CA GLU A 47 1.74 22.25 -21.31
C GLU A 47 2.13 21.22 -20.23
N ILE A 48 1.56 21.35 -19.03
CA ILE A 48 1.78 20.38 -17.95
C ILE A 48 1.36 18.98 -18.40
N LYS A 49 0.18 18.85 -19.04
CA LYS A 49 -0.31 17.57 -19.56
C LYS A 49 0.61 16.98 -20.64
N LYS A 50 1.18 17.83 -21.50
CA LYS A 50 2.14 17.41 -22.52
C LYS A 50 3.41 16.85 -21.88
N ILE A 51 4.01 17.60 -20.95
CA ILE A 51 5.21 17.15 -20.21
C ILE A 51 4.94 15.85 -19.45
N TYR A 52 3.79 15.76 -18.78
CA TYR A 52 3.34 14.59 -18.04
C TYR A 52 3.34 13.32 -18.90
N LYS A 53 2.79 13.41 -20.12
CA LYS A 53 2.80 12.31 -21.09
C LYS A 53 4.16 12.04 -21.71
N GLU A 54 4.89 13.08 -22.11
CA GLU A 54 6.21 12.95 -22.75
C GLU A 54 7.23 12.28 -21.83
N LYS A 55 7.12 12.52 -20.51
CA LYS A 55 7.97 11.88 -19.51
C LYS A 55 7.46 10.49 -19.06
N GLY A 56 6.33 10.03 -19.58
CA GLY A 56 5.71 8.75 -19.21
C GLY A 56 5.24 8.69 -17.76
N LEU A 57 4.90 9.83 -17.17
CA LEU A 57 4.46 9.91 -15.77
C LEU A 57 3.07 9.30 -15.56
N ASP A 58 2.25 9.28 -16.61
CA ASP A 58 0.97 8.59 -16.65
C ASP A 58 1.12 7.07 -16.48
N ILE A 59 2.12 6.49 -17.14
CA ILE A 59 2.44 5.07 -17.02
C ILE A 59 2.96 4.76 -15.61
N LEU A 60 3.82 5.63 -15.08
CA LEU A 60 4.38 5.45 -13.74
C LEU A 60 3.32 5.57 -12.63
N ASP A 61 2.40 6.55 -12.74
CA ASP A 61 1.28 6.66 -11.81
C ASP A 61 0.36 5.44 -11.88
N LYS A 62 0.21 4.84 -13.08
CA LYS A 62 -0.54 3.61 -13.23
C LYS A 62 0.13 2.42 -12.57
N GLU A 63 1.45 2.28 -12.72
CA GLU A 63 2.24 1.25 -12.03
C GLU A 63 2.13 1.41 -10.51
N LEU A 64 2.26 2.63 -9.99
CA LEU A 64 2.11 2.90 -8.56
C LEU A 64 0.71 2.52 -8.05
N GLU A 65 -0.34 2.85 -8.80
CA GLU A 65 -1.72 2.47 -8.46
C GLU A 65 -1.86 0.94 -8.35
N ASP A 66 -1.30 0.21 -9.30
CA ASP A 66 -1.42 -1.25 -9.37
C ASP A 66 -0.63 -1.91 -8.22
N VAL A 67 0.59 -1.45 -7.94
CA VAL A 67 1.40 -1.93 -6.80
C VAL A 67 0.70 -1.71 -5.46
N LEU A 68 0.09 -0.53 -5.25
CA LEU A 68 -0.68 -0.24 -4.05
C LEU A 68 -1.91 -1.16 -3.90
N LYS A 69 -2.61 -1.44 -5.01
CA LYS A 69 -3.76 -2.34 -5.02
C LYS A 69 -3.36 -3.77 -4.67
N GLU A 70 -2.28 -4.27 -5.26
CA GLU A 70 -1.74 -5.59 -4.98
C GLU A 70 -1.36 -5.71 -3.50
N LYS A 71 -0.62 -4.73 -2.97
CA LYS A 71 -0.24 -4.73 -1.55
C LYS A 71 -1.46 -4.69 -0.63
N MET A 72 -2.46 -3.87 -0.93
CA MET A 72 -3.71 -3.82 -0.16
C MET A 72 -4.43 -5.17 -0.15
N LEU A 73 -4.47 -5.88 -1.28
CA LEU A 73 -5.09 -7.21 -1.36
C LEU A 73 -4.32 -8.23 -0.53
N SER A 74 -2.99 -8.27 -0.65
CA SER A 74 -2.11 -9.13 0.14
C SER A 74 -2.31 -8.93 1.64
N VAL A 75 -2.27 -7.70 2.14
CA VAL A 75 -2.49 -7.39 3.56
C VAL A 75 -3.89 -7.82 4.03
N LYS A 76 -4.93 -7.64 3.20
CA LYS A 76 -6.28 -8.11 3.52
C LYS A 76 -6.35 -9.64 3.66
N GLU A 77 -5.62 -10.37 2.84
CA GLU A 77 -5.54 -11.82 2.92
C GLU A 77 -4.81 -12.28 4.18
N GLU A 78 -3.68 -11.64 4.52
CA GLU A 78 -2.94 -11.91 5.76
C GLU A 78 -3.81 -11.71 7.00
N ILE A 79 -4.54 -10.58 7.09
CA ILE A 79 -5.48 -10.31 8.18
C ILE A 79 -6.53 -11.42 8.29
N LYS A 80 -7.08 -11.87 7.15
CA LYS A 80 -8.05 -12.98 7.14
C LYS A 80 -7.44 -14.28 7.64
N GLN A 81 -6.20 -14.60 7.26
CA GLN A 81 -5.51 -15.80 7.71
C GLN A 81 -5.23 -15.76 9.21
N ILE A 82 -4.74 -14.62 9.73
CA ILE A 82 -4.52 -14.41 11.16
C ILE A 82 -5.82 -14.59 11.95
N SER A 83 -6.93 -14.03 11.45
CA SER A 83 -8.25 -14.17 12.07
C SER A 83 -8.72 -15.64 12.13
N LYS A 84 -8.57 -16.38 11.03
CA LYS A 84 -8.89 -17.82 10.97
C LYS A 84 -8.03 -18.64 11.93
N GLN A 85 -6.73 -18.41 11.96
CA GLN A 85 -5.81 -19.09 12.88
C GLN A 85 -6.17 -18.81 14.34
N LYS A 86 -6.49 -17.57 14.68
CA LYS A 86 -6.95 -17.19 16.02
C LYS A 86 -8.24 -17.94 16.40
N GLN A 87 -9.20 -18.04 15.48
CA GLN A 87 -10.44 -18.78 15.72
C GLN A 87 -10.19 -20.29 15.93
N ALA A 88 -9.34 -20.90 15.11
CA ALA A 88 -8.96 -22.31 15.26
C ALA A 88 -8.29 -22.57 16.62
N ASN A 89 -7.32 -21.73 17.00
CA ASN A 89 -6.63 -21.83 18.29
C ASN A 89 -7.61 -21.71 19.47
N LEU A 90 -8.56 -20.78 19.42
CA LEU A 90 -9.62 -20.69 20.42
C LEU A 90 -10.49 -21.96 20.46
N GLY A 91 -10.82 -22.53 19.30
CA GLY A 91 -11.52 -23.81 19.19
C GLY A 91 -10.78 -24.95 19.88
N TYR A 92 -9.48 -25.11 19.62
CA TYR A 92 -8.65 -26.14 20.26
C TYR A 92 -8.50 -25.94 21.77
N VAL A 93 -8.28 -24.70 22.23
CA VAL A 93 -8.20 -24.40 23.67
C VAL A 93 -9.51 -24.71 24.37
N ASN A 94 -10.64 -24.35 23.77
CA ASN A 94 -11.96 -24.65 24.34
C ASN A 94 -12.26 -26.15 24.36
N ALA A 95 -11.92 -26.88 23.31
CA ALA A 95 -12.05 -28.35 23.26
C ALA A 95 -11.15 -29.05 24.28
N ASN A 96 -9.92 -28.56 24.51
CA ASN A 96 -9.02 -29.10 25.54
C ASN A 96 -9.48 -28.75 26.96
N ARG A 97 -10.16 -27.61 27.18
CA ARG A 97 -10.76 -27.26 28.47
C ARG A 97 -12.03 -28.06 28.79
N SER A 98 -12.76 -28.55 27.80
CA SER A 98 -13.96 -29.36 28.00
C SER A 98 -13.68 -30.83 28.36
N GLY A 99 -12.42 -31.20 28.62
CA GLY A 99 -12.00 -32.54 29.03
C GLY A 99 -12.58 -33.07 30.36
N ASN A 100 -13.38 -32.28 31.09
CA ASN A 100 -14.05 -32.72 32.32
C ASN A 100 -15.56 -32.98 32.17
N PHE A 101 -16.14 -32.95 30.97
CA PHE A 101 -17.59 -33.19 30.82
C PHE A 101 -18.02 -34.66 30.96
N PHE A 102 -17.10 -35.62 30.89
CA PHE A 102 -17.40 -37.06 31.08
C PHE A 102 -16.90 -37.62 32.41
N SER A 103 -16.44 -36.80 33.36
CA SER A 103 -16.08 -37.26 34.71
C SER A 103 -17.25 -37.09 35.69
N THR A 104 -18.38 -37.74 35.43
CA THR A 104 -19.28 -38.17 36.51
C THR A 104 -19.13 -39.68 36.61
N LYS A 105 -18.25 -40.12 37.52
CA LYS A 105 -18.46 -41.39 38.19
C LYS A 105 -19.68 -41.22 39.09
N ILE A 106 -20.69 -42.06 38.89
CA ILE A 106 -21.46 -42.86 39.86
C ILE A 106 -22.71 -43.35 39.13
#